data_AF-A0AA45W4M7-F1
#
_entry.id   AF-A0AA45W4M7-F1
#
_cell.length_a   1.000
_cell.length_b   1.000
_cell.length_c   1.000
_cell.angle_alpha   90.00
_cell.angle_beta   90.00
_cell.angle_gamma   90.00
#
_symmetry.space_group_name_H-M   'P 1'
#
loop_
_entity.id
_entity.type
_entity.pdbx_description
1 polymer ?
#
loop_
_entity_poly.entity_id
_entity_poly.type
_entity_poly.pdbx_seq_one_letter_code
_entity_poly.pdbx_strand_id
1 'polypeptide(L)'
;MTYQYSPENLIKTQHPEEWAEACAYMASQMIRTACLALDNDGSGLCSIEERTASVSTTLEVSQALMAIVIDGTEVLGRKVGAGIWKKEDAA
;
A
#
# COMPACT_ATOMS: atom_id res chain seq x y z
N MET A 1 -7.04 -19.92 -5.52
CA MET A 1 -7.12 -18.73 -6.40
C MET A 1 -5.72 -18.49 -6.92
N THR A 2 -5.46 -18.81 -8.19
CA THR A 2 -4.17 -18.60 -8.82
C THR A 2 -4.18 -17.17 -9.36
N TYR A 3 -3.43 -16.27 -8.73
CA TYR A 3 -3.34 -14.88 -9.20
C TYR A 3 -2.77 -14.88 -10.63
N GLN A 4 -3.57 -14.39 -11.59
CA GLN A 4 -3.28 -14.46 -13.03
C GLN A 4 -2.09 -13.57 -13.44
N TYR A 5 -1.63 -12.70 -12.54
CA TYR A 5 -0.48 -11.84 -12.69
C TYR A 5 0.39 -11.97 -11.44
N SER A 6 1.60 -12.51 -11.57
CA SER A 6 2.59 -12.40 -10.48
C SER A 6 2.96 -10.92 -10.32
N PRO A 7 2.96 -10.33 -9.10
CA PRO A 7 3.25 -8.90 -8.89
C PRO A 7 4.55 -8.42 -9.54
N GLU A 8 5.54 -9.31 -9.57
CA GLU A 8 6.85 -9.17 -10.21
C GLU A 8 6.79 -8.99 -11.75
N ASN A 9 5.64 -9.24 -12.38
CA ASN A 9 5.39 -8.93 -13.79
C ASN A 9 4.61 -7.63 -14.02
N LEU A 10 4.03 -7.01 -12.98
CA LEU A 10 3.20 -5.81 -13.09
C LEU A 10 4.01 -4.52 -13.02
N ILE A 11 5.09 -4.49 -12.24
CA ILE A 11 5.97 -3.30 -12.09
C ILE A 11 7.40 -3.71 -12.46
N LYS A 12 7.77 -3.52 -13.72
CA LYS A 12 9.16 -3.69 -14.19
C LYS A 12 9.85 -2.34 -14.18
N THR A 13 10.63 -2.06 -13.15
CA THR A 13 11.44 -0.84 -13.01
C THR A 13 12.91 -1.19 -12.82
N GLN A 14 13.80 -0.35 -13.35
CA GLN A 14 15.24 -0.43 -13.06
C GLN A 14 15.61 0.24 -11.73
N HIS A 15 14.68 1.00 -11.14
CA HIS A 15 14.83 1.73 -9.88
C HIS A 15 13.71 1.34 -8.91
N PRO A 16 13.79 0.15 -8.29
CA PRO A 16 12.75 -0.36 -7.39
C PRO A 16 12.60 0.48 -6.12
N GLU A 17 13.67 1.12 -5.65
CA GLU A 17 13.68 2.03 -4.50
C GLU A 17 12.82 3.28 -4.72
N GLU A 18 12.95 3.94 -5.87
CA GLU A 18 12.16 5.13 -6.22
C GLU A 18 10.67 4.77 -6.35
N TRP A 19 10.37 3.59 -6.86
CA TRP A 19 9.00 3.09 -6.98
C TRP A 19 8.39 2.69 -5.63
N ALA A 20 9.17 2.09 -4.74
CA ALA A 20 8.72 1.77 -3.39
C ALA A 20 8.36 3.05 -2.62
N GLU A 21 9.21 4.07 -2.71
CA GLU A 21 8.94 5.40 -2.13
C GLU A 21 7.68 6.04 -2.73
N ALA A 22 7.57 6.05 -4.07
CA ALA A 22 6.39 6.58 -4.75
C ALA A 22 5.10 5.82 -4.36
N CYS A 23 5.14 4.49 -4.27
CA CYS A 23 4.01 3.67 -3.82
C CYS A 23 3.61 3.98 -2.38
N ALA A 24 4.58 4.18 -1.49
CA ALA A 24 4.31 4.56 -0.10
C ALA A 24 3.64 5.95 -0.01
N TYR A 25 4.13 6.93 -0.77
CA TYR A 25 3.49 8.24 -0.85
C TYR A 25 2.08 8.17 -1.42
N MET A 26 1.88 7.44 -2.52
CA MET A 26 0.56 7.27 -3.13
C MET A 26 -0.44 6.63 -2.16
N ALA A 27 -0.08 5.52 -1.51
CA ALA A 27 -0.93 4.87 -0.51
C ALA A 27 -1.29 5.82 0.64
N SER A 28 -0.31 6.59 1.14
CA SER A 28 -0.52 7.57 2.21
C SER A 28 -1.49 8.68 1.81
N GLN A 29 -1.36 9.23 0.60
CA GLN A 29 -2.27 10.26 0.11
C GLN A 29 -3.69 9.71 -0.10
N MET A 30 -3.82 8.52 -0.67
CA MET A 30 -5.13 7.89 -0.87
C MET A 30 -5.85 7.64 0.46
N ILE A 31 -5.15 7.16 1.49
CA ILE A 31 -5.71 6.98 2.84
C ILE A 31 -6.15 8.33 3.42
N ARG A 32 -5.33 9.37 3.32
CA ARG A 32 -5.68 10.71 3.81
C ARG A 32 -6.92 11.26 3.11
N THR A 33 -6.98 11.16 1.78
CA THR A 33 -8.13 11.60 1.01
C THR A 33 -9.39 10.81 1.36
N ALA A 34 -9.27 9.50 1.58
CA ALA A 34 -10.38 8.65 2.02
C ALA A 34 -10.91 9.06 3.41
N CYS A 35 -10.03 9.32 4.37
CA CYS A 35 -10.43 9.83 5.69
C CYS A 35 -11.12 11.21 5.57
N LEU A 36 -10.53 12.14 4.82
CA LEU A 36 -11.11 13.46 4.59
C LEU A 36 -12.49 13.37 3.92
N ALA A 37 -12.71 12.41 3.03
CA ALA A 37 -14.01 12.19 2.41
C ALA A 37 -15.05 11.71 3.43
N LEU A 38 -14.68 10.86 4.40
CA LEU A 38 -15.59 10.41 5.46
C LEU A 38 -15.92 11.52 6.47
N ASP A 39 -14.93 12.34 6.82
CA ASP A 39 -15.09 13.44 7.78
C ASP A 39 -15.93 14.59 7.22
N ASN A 40 -16.03 14.68 5.89
CA ASN A 40 -16.76 15.75 5.22
C ASN A 40 -18.18 15.30 4.91
N ASP A 41 -19.18 15.98 5.47
CA ASP A 41 -20.60 15.64 5.30
C ASP A 41 -21.09 15.74 3.83
N GLY A 42 -20.26 16.32 2.96
CA GLY A 42 -20.51 16.41 1.53
C GLY A 42 -21.48 17.54 1.22
N SER A 43 -21.33 18.17 0.05
CA SER A 43 -22.21 19.25 -0.41
C SER A 43 -23.56 18.74 -0.96
N GLY A 44 -23.99 17.54 -0.56
CA GLY A 44 -25.18 16.86 -1.11
C GLY A 44 -24.98 16.25 -2.51
N LEU A 45 -23.74 16.21 -3.02
CA LEU A 45 -23.41 15.67 -4.35
C LEU A 45 -23.43 14.14 -4.43
N CYS A 46 -23.40 13.44 -3.30
CA CYS A 46 -23.20 12.00 -3.21
C CYS A 46 -23.87 11.49 -1.94
N SER A 47 -24.54 10.33 -2.00
CA SER A 47 -25.15 9.73 -0.82
C SER A 47 -24.09 9.23 0.17
N ILE A 48 -24.47 9.01 1.43
CA ILE A 48 -23.55 8.47 2.43
C ILE A 48 -23.06 7.08 1.99
N GLU A 49 -23.94 6.26 1.43
CA GLU A 49 -23.65 4.92 0.96
C GLU A 49 -22.66 4.91 -0.21
N GLU A 50 -22.87 5.79 -1.21
CA GLU A 50 -21.97 5.93 -2.36
C GLU A 50 -20.58 6.41 -1.94
N ARG A 51 -20.53 7.33 -0.96
CA ARG A 51 -19.28 7.83 -0.38
C ARG A 51 -18.53 6.73 0.37
N THR A 52 -19.22 6.00 1.23
CA THR A 52 -18.64 4.88 1.99
C THR A 52 -18.13 3.79 1.06
N ALA A 53 -18.88 3.44 0.00
CA ALA A 53 -18.44 2.46 -0.99
C ALA A 53 -17.16 2.93 -1.72
N SER A 54 -17.12 4.17 -2.19
CA SER A 54 -15.96 4.75 -2.88
C SER A 54 -14.72 4.81 -1.98
N VAL A 55 -14.90 5.16 -0.70
CA VAL A 55 -13.84 5.15 0.30
C VAL A 55 -13.33 3.72 0.54
N SER A 56 -14.22 2.74 0.67
CA SER A 56 -13.83 1.33 0.84
C SER A 56 -12.93 0.86 -0.29
N THR A 57 -13.32 1.09 -1.55
CA THR A 57 -12.52 0.72 -2.72
C THR A 57 -11.16 1.44 -2.74
N THR A 58 -11.14 2.72 -2.36
CA THR A 58 -9.89 3.49 -2.26
C THR A 58 -8.93 2.90 -1.23
N LEU A 59 -9.46 2.48 -0.07
CA LEU A 59 -8.67 1.85 0.98
C LEU A 59 -8.15 0.46 0.58
N GLU A 60 -8.94 -0.33 -0.15
CA GLU A 60 -8.48 -1.62 -0.69
C GLU A 60 -7.28 -1.46 -1.63
N VAL A 61 -7.34 -0.49 -2.56
CA VAL A 61 -6.21 -0.19 -3.46
C VAL A 61 -4.99 0.30 -2.65
N SER A 62 -5.23 1.16 -1.65
CA SER A 62 -4.16 1.66 -0.78
C SER A 62 -3.46 0.54 -0.01
N GLN A 63 -4.22 -0.45 0.47
CA GLN A 63 -3.68 -1.63 1.15
C GLN A 63 -2.84 -2.48 0.19
N ALA A 64 -3.29 -2.69 -1.05
CA ALA A 64 -2.54 -3.42 -2.06
C ALA A 64 -1.19 -2.74 -2.38
N LEU A 65 -1.17 -1.40 -2.50
CA LEU A 65 0.07 -0.64 -2.68
C LEU A 65 1.00 -0.75 -1.47
N MET A 66 0.44 -0.72 -0.26
CA MET A 66 1.23 -0.84 0.96
C MET A 66 1.83 -2.24 1.13
N ALA A 67 1.16 -3.30 0.67
CA ALA A 67 1.72 -4.65 0.64
C ALA A 67 3.00 -4.73 -0.23
N ILE A 68 3.00 -4.08 -1.40
CA ILE A 68 4.19 -4.01 -2.28
C ILE A 68 5.36 -3.32 -1.56
N VAL A 69 5.08 -2.23 -0.83
CA VAL A 69 6.09 -1.52 -0.05
C VAL A 69 6.65 -2.42 1.05
N ILE A 70 5.79 -3.12 1.79
CA ILE A 70 6.19 -4.05 2.85
C ILE A 70 7.12 -5.13 2.28
N ASP A 71 6.71 -5.82 1.22
CA ASP A 71 7.52 -6.86 0.58
C ASP A 71 8.89 -6.32 0.14
N GLY A 72 8.91 -5.13 -0.47
CA GLY A 72 10.16 -4.46 -0.87
C GLY A 72 11.08 -4.16 0.32
N THR A 73 10.52 -3.60 1.40
CA THR A 73 11.28 -3.28 2.62
C THR A 73 11.80 -4.52 3.33
N GLU A 74 11.04 -5.62 3.36
CA GLU A 74 11.50 -6.90 3.93
C GLU A 74 12.68 -7.49 3.15
N VAL A 75 12.59 -7.52 1.81
CA VAL A 75 13.69 -7.99 0.95
C VAL A 75 14.94 -7.14 1.17
N LEU A 76 14.81 -5.82 1.27
CA LEU A 76 15.93 -4.94 1.57
C LEU A 76 16.51 -5.23 2.96
N GLY A 77 15.66 -5.33 3.99
CA GLY A 77 16.07 -5.65 5.37
C GLY A 77 16.82 -6.97 5.49
N ARG A 78 16.46 -7.98 4.67
CA ARG A 78 17.22 -9.23 4.53
C ARG A 78 18.59 -9.00 3.88
N LYS A 79 18.67 -8.26 2.77
CA LYS A 79 19.93 -7.97 2.07
C LYS A 79 20.94 -7.22 2.94
N VAL A 80 20.49 -6.25 3.72
CA VAL A 80 21.37 -5.47 4.62
C VAL A 80 21.57 -6.13 6.00
N GLY A 81 20.94 -7.29 6.24
CA GLY A 81 21.07 -8.03 7.48
C GLY A 81 20.54 -7.30 8.71
N ALA A 82 19.55 -6.40 8.53
CA ALA A 82 19.02 -5.48 9.54
C ALA A 82 17.64 -5.89 10.11
N GLY A 83 17.21 -7.13 9.92
CA GLY A 83 15.90 -7.59 10.40
C GLY A 83 15.93 -8.37 11.72
N ILE A 84 14.74 -8.47 12.32
CA ILE A 84 14.49 -9.05 13.66
C ILE A 84 14.81 -10.56 13.69
N TRP A 85 14.86 -11.22 12.53
CA TRP A 85 15.21 -12.63 12.33
C TRP A 85 16.57 -13.03 12.93
N LYS A 86 17.52 -12.09 13.08
CA LYS A 86 18.81 -12.40 13.71
C LYS A 86 18.75 -12.61 15.23
N LYS A 87 17.65 -12.23 15.90
CA LYS A 87 17.57 -12.35 17.36
C LYS A 87 17.22 -13.75 17.86
N GLU A 88 16.67 -14.62 17.02
CA GLU A 88 16.33 -15.99 17.42
C GLU A 88 17.46 -17.00 17.14
N ASP A 89 18.38 -16.70 16.21
CA ASP A 89 19.59 -17.51 15.96
C ASP A 89 20.76 -17.17 16.91
N ALA A 90 20.55 -16.26 17.87
CA ALA A 90 21.57 -15.76 18.81
C ALA A 90 21.26 -16.09 20.28
N ALA A 91 20.41 -17.11 20.53
CA ALA A 91 20.10 -17.65 21.85
C ALA A 91 20.58 -19.09 22.00
#